data_AF-A0A8H3CCP4-F1
#
_entry.id   AF-A0A8H3CCP4-F1
#
_cell.length_a   1.000
_cell.length_b   1.000
_cell.length_c   1.000
_cell.angle_alpha   90.00
_cell.angle_beta   90.00
_cell.angle_gamma   90.00
#
_symmetry.space_group_name_H-M   'P 1'
#
loop_
_entity.id
_entity.type
_entity.pdbx_description
1 polymer ?
#
loop_
_entity_poly.entity_id
_entity_poly.type
_entity_poly.pdbx_seq_one_letter_code
_entity_poly.pdbx_strand_id
1 'polypeptide(L)'
;SGTSNISGGGAKGADDKVIQHNGGGTVNIDSYCVQDFGKLYRSCGNCSTQYKRTVNISNIIAKNGKLIAGINSNYGDVATIKTSTNSYSSVKSICNTFKGNSNGDEPTTLTTNVANSYCKF
;
A
#
# COMPACT_ATOMS: atom_id res chain seq x y z
N SER A 1 0.03 -15.67 -10.98
CA SER A 1 -0.49 -14.68 -10.00
C SER A 1 -1.31 -15.41 -8.95
N GLY A 2 -1.53 -14.80 -7.79
CA GLY A 2 -2.32 -15.41 -6.72
C GLY A 2 -2.86 -14.38 -5.74
N THR A 3 -3.55 -14.86 -4.71
CA THR A 3 -4.09 -14.03 -3.63
C THR A 3 -3.33 -14.33 -2.34
N SER A 4 -2.77 -13.30 -1.72
CA SER A 4 -2.20 -13.39 -0.37
C SER A 4 -3.15 -12.73 0.62
N ASN A 5 -3.45 -13.41 1.72
CA ASN A 5 -4.30 -12.90 2.78
C ASN A 5 -3.46 -12.70 4.05
N ILE A 6 -3.55 -11.50 4.62
CA ILE A 6 -2.98 -11.15 5.91
C ILE A 6 -4.18 -10.84 6.81
N SER A 7 -4.46 -11.73 7.75
CA SER A 7 -5.63 -11.66 8.64
C SER A 7 -5.15 -11.65 10.08
N GLY A 8 -5.39 -10.57 10.81
CA GLY A 8 -4.91 -10.43 12.18
C GLY A 8 -3.42 -10.05 12.27
N GLY A 9 -2.92 -9.95 13.50
CA GLY A 9 -1.50 -9.71 13.78
C GLY A 9 -1.09 -8.23 13.75
N GLY A 10 0.22 -7.99 13.74
CA GLY A 10 0.73 -6.64 13.67
C GLY A 10 2.23 -6.49 13.50
N ALA A 11 2.66 -5.26 13.22
CA ALA A 11 4.06 -4.87 13.10
C ALA A 11 4.31 -3.53 13.78
N LYS A 12 5.52 -3.37 14.33
CA LYS A 12 5.98 -2.14 14.96
C LYS A 12 7.41 -1.81 14.57
N GLY A 13 7.70 -0.53 14.29
CA GLY A 13 9.06 -0.05 14.07
C GLY A 13 9.62 -0.38 12.69
N ALA A 14 8.77 -0.53 11.67
CA ALA A 14 9.20 -0.81 10.31
C ALA A 14 9.59 0.49 9.59
N ASP A 15 10.88 0.75 9.44
CA ASP A 15 11.39 2.04 8.93
C ASP A 15 10.86 2.42 7.53
N ASP A 16 10.83 1.45 6.61
CA ASP A 16 10.38 1.70 5.23
C ASP A 16 9.05 1.01 4.89
N LYS A 17 9.01 -0.32 4.85
CA LYS A 17 7.85 -1.08 4.34
C LYS A 17 7.53 -2.29 5.22
N VAL A 18 6.26 -2.43 5.59
CA VAL A 18 5.75 -3.64 6.28
C VAL A 18 5.44 -4.73 5.28
N ILE A 19 4.70 -4.42 4.22
CA ILE A 19 4.29 -5.37 3.18
C ILE A 19 4.81 -4.90 1.82
N GLN A 20 5.77 -5.64 1.28
CA GLN A 20 6.31 -5.47 -0.07
C GLN A 20 5.63 -6.44 -1.03
N HIS A 21 4.99 -5.93 -2.08
CA HIS A 21 4.31 -6.74 -3.08
C HIS A 21 5.06 -6.71 -4.42
N ASN A 22 5.84 -7.77 -4.68
CA ASN A 22 6.64 -7.92 -5.91
C ASN A 22 5.93 -8.76 -6.98
N GLY A 23 5.23 -9.82 -6.59
CA GLY A 23 4.46 -10.66 -7.51
C GLY A 23 3.26 -9.95 -8.11
N GLY A 24 2.66 -10.55 -9.14
CA GLY A 24 1.36 -10.12 -9.65
C GLY A 24 0.21 -10.79 -8.88
N GLY A 25 -0.89 -10.07 -8.70
CA GLY A 25 -2.08 -10.58 -8.01
C GLY A 25 -2.63 -9.61 -6.97
N THR A 26 -3.22 -10.16 -5.92
CA THR A 26 -3.95 -9.42 -4.89
C THR A 26 -3.37 -9.68 -3.50
N VAL A 27 -3.25 -8.61 -2.71
CA VAL A 27 -3.00 -8.69 -1.27
C VAL A 27 -4.24 -8.17 -0.53
N ASN A 28 -4.81 -9.00 0.34
CA ASN A 28 -5.86 -8.58 1.27
C ASN A 28 -5.24 -8.41 2.66
N ILE A 29 -5.43 -7.23 3.26
CA ILE A 29 -4.97 -6.90 4.61
C ILE A 29 -6.20 -6.60 5.44
N ASP A 30 -6.45 -7.45 6.42
CA ASP A 30 -7.62 -7.36 7.28
C ASP A 30 -7.25 -7.55 8.75
N SER A 31 -7.89 -6.78 9.63
CA SER A 31 -7.76 -6.94 11.09
C SER A 31 -6.30 -6.80 11.59
N TYR A 32 -5.50 -5.93 10.97
CA TYR A 32 -4.06 -5.79 11.22
C TYR A 32 -3.72 -4.52 12.03
N CYS A 33 -2.79 -4.62 12.98
CA CYS A 33 -2.28 -3.48 13.74
C CYS A 33 -0.88 -3.07 13.28
N VAL A 34 -0.67 -1.79 12.96
CA VAL A 34 0.64 -1.27 12.57
C VAL A 34 0.98 0.01 13.33
N GLN A 35 2.19 0.09 13.88
CA GLN A 35 2.65 1.23 14.68
C GLN A 35 4.07 1.65 14.29
N ASP A 36 4.35 2.95 14.29
CA ASP A 36 5.69 3.50 14.05
C ASP A 36 6.30 2.95 12.75
N PHE A 37 5.74 3.37 11.61
CA PHE A 37 6.03 2.73 10.33
C PHE A 37 6.21 3.72 9.17
N GLY A 38 7.04 3.33 8.18
CA GLY A 38 7.13 4.02 6.91
C GLY A 38 5.84 3.82 6.11
N LYS A 39 5.67 2.63 5.53
CA LYS A 39 4.56 2.29 4.63
C LYS A 39 3.97 0.93 5.01
N LEU A 40 2.65 0.84 5.18
CA LEU A 40 2.02 -0.46 5.43
C LEU A 40 2.13 -1.36 4.20
N TYR A 41 1.73 -0.86 3.03
CA TYR A 41 1.78 -1.60 1.77
C TYR A 41 2.49 -0.79 0.67
N ARG A 42 3.35 -1.46 -0.10
CA ARG A 42 3.95 -0.91 -1.33
C ARG A 42 3.96 -1.94 -2.46
N SER A 43 3.31 -1.59 -3.57
CA SER A 43 3.52 -2.25 -4.86
C SER A 43 4.95 -1.97 -5.33
N CYS A 44 5.70 -2.98 -5.78
CA CYS A 44 7.07 -2.74 -6.23
C CYS A 44 7.09 -1.74 -7.39
N GLY A 45 7.77 -0.61 -7.22
CA GLY A 45 7.76 0.45 -8.22
C GLY A 45 8.93 0.43 -9.20
N ASN A 46 9.99 -0.34 -8.91
CA ASN A 46 11.23 -0.38 -9.69
C ASN A 46 11.79 -1.80 -9.87
N CYS A 47 10.94 -2.82 -9.71
CA CYS A 47 11.28 -4.20 -10.02
C CYS A 47 11.50 -4.35 -11.54
N SER A 48 12.47 -5.17 -11.93
CA SER A 48 12.78 -5.48 -13.34
C SER A 48 11.57 -6.04 -14.11
N THR A 49 10.73 -6.82 -13.44
CA THR A 49 9.43 -7.25 -13.95
C THR A 49 8.31 -6.56 -13.20
N GLN A 50 7.39 -5.97 -13.95
CA GLN A 50 6.25 -5.22 -13.43
C GLN A 50 4.94 -5.94 -13.71
N TYR A 51 3.99 -5.75 -12.81
CA TYR A 51 2.67 -6.36 -12.86
C TYR A 51 1.64 -5.33 -12.45
N LYS A 52 0.41 -5.53 -12.95
CA LYS A 52 -0.76 -4.96 -12.30
C LYS A 52 -0.96 -5.65 -10.94
N ARG A 53 -1.06 -4.87 -9.88
CA ARG A 53 -1.25 -5.35 -8.50
C ARG A 53 -2.48 -4.72 -7.86
N THR A 54 -3.15 -5.50 -7.03
CA THR A 54 -4.31 -5.04 -6.26
C THR A 54 -4.02 -5.17 -4.77
N VAL A 55 -4.47 -4.19 -3.99
CA VAL A 55 -4.53 -4.30 -2.53
C VAL A 55 -5.91 -3.93 -2.01
N ASN A 56 -6.42 -4.72 -1.07
CA ASN A 56 -7.62 -4.43 -0.32
C ASN A 56 -7.27 -4.31 1.16
N ILE A 57 -7.71 -3.23 1.82
CA ILE A 57 -7.36 -2.94 3.22
C ILE A 57 -8.62 -2.61 4.02
N SER A 58 -8.87 -3.36 5.09
CA SER A 58 -10.01 -3.15 6.00
C SER A 58 -9.68 -3.51 7.44
N ASN A 59 -10.47 -2.98 8.38
CA ASN A 59 -10.38 -3.30 9.80
C ASN A 59 -8.97 -3.11 10.41
N ILE A 60 -8.17 -2.16 9.90
CA ILE A 60 -6.80 -1.94 10.42
C ILE A 60 -6.78 -0.90 11.54
N ILE A 61 -5.77 -1.02 12.41
CA ILE A 61 -5.38 0.03 13.37
C ILE A 61 -3.98 0.50 12.98
N ALA A 62 -3.84 1.75 12.55
CA ALA A 62 -2.57 2.31 12.09
C ALA A 62 -2.18 3.55 12.90
N LYS A 63 -0.99 3.52 13.49
CA LYS A 63 -0.45 4.60 14.33
C LYS A 63 0.93 5.07 13.87
N ASN A 64 1.18 6.38 13.86
CA ASN A 64 2.49 6.98 13.59
C ASN A 64 3.11 6.52 12.25
N GLY A 65 2.31 6.54 11.19
CA GLY A 65 2.68 6.04 9.86
C GLY A 65 2.92 7.14 8.84
N LYS A 66 3.82 6.93 7.86
CA LYS A 66 3.92 7.86 6.70
C LYS A 66 2.88 7.58 5.62
N LEU A 67 2.60 6.32 5.30
CA LEU A 67 1.68 5.95 4.21
C LEU A 67 0.98 4.60 4.43
N ILE A 68 -0.33 4.50 4.22
CA ILE A 68 -1.01 3.19 4.22
C ILE A 68 -0.71 2.41 2.94
N ALA A 69 -0.97 2.96 1.75
CA ALA A 69 -0.73 2.27 0.49
C ALA A 69 -0.03 3.12 -0.57
N GLY A 70 1.04 2.60 -1.16
CA GLY A 70 1.68 3.15 -2.36
C GLY A 70 1.52 2.21 -3.56
N ILE A 71 0.87 2.70 -4.62
CA ILE A 71 0.57 1.93 -5.84
C ILE A 71 1.07 2.61 -7.12
N ASN A 72 1.32 1.85 -8.18
CA ASN A 72 1.78 2.38 -9.46
C ASN A 72 0.61 2.50 -10.44
N SER A 73 0.05 3.71 -10.60
CA SER A 73 -1.16 3.92 -11.42
C SER A 73 -0.91 3.69 -12.91
N ASN A 74 0.31 3.91 -13.39
CA ASN A 74 0.70 3.64 -14.78
C ASN A 74 0.69 2.15 -15.14
N TYR A 75 0.76 1.24 -14.17
CA TYR A 75 0.59 -0.20 -14.37
C TYR A 75 -0.84 -0.68 -14.08
N GLY A 76 -1.74 0.24 -13.78
CA GLY A 76 -3.15 -0.06 -13.49
C GLY A 76 -3.37 -0.65 -12.09
N ASP A 77 -2.42 -0.45 -11.16
CA ASP A 77 -2.59 -0.90 -9.78
C ASP A 77 -3.81 -0.26 -9.13
N VAL A 78 -4.49 -1.00 -8.25
CA VAL A 78 -5.65 -0.48 -7.51
C VAL A 78 -5.49 -0.78 -6.02
N ALA A 79 -5.68 0.25 -5.20
CA ALA A 79 -5.82 0.15 -3.76
C ALA A 79 -7.27 0.47 -3.38
N THR A 80 -7.94 -0.49 -2.76
CA THR A 80 -9.27 -0.29 -2.17
C THR A 80 -9.12 -0.30 -0.65
N ILE A 81 -9.43 0.80 0.01
CA ILE A 81 -9.21 0.98 1.44
C ILE A 81 -10.56 1.36 2.07
N LYS A 82 -11.10 0.50 2.92
CA LYS A 82 -12.37 0.75 3.62
C LYS A 82 -12.13 1.66 4.83
N THR A 83 -11.95 2.95 4.57
CA THR A 83 -11.62 3.97 5.59
C THR A 83 -12.61 4.01 6.75
N SER A 84 -13.90 3.74 6.50
CA SER A 84 -14.93 3.63 7.53
C SER A 84 -14.72 2.52 8.56
N THR A 85 -13.91 1.51 8.24
CA THR A 85 -13.58 0.39 9.14
C THR A 85 -12.21 0.52 9.80
N ASN A 86 -11.43 1.52 9.40
CA ASN A 86 -10.04 1.65 9.81
C ASN A 86 -9.89 2.73 10.88
N SER A 87 -8.98 2.51 11.82
CA SER A 87 -8.60 3.50 12.82
C SER A 87 -7.21 4.05 12.50
N TYR A 88 -7.11 5.37 12.37
CA TYR A 88 -5.86 6.07 12.05
C TYR A 88 -5.50 7.06 13.15
N SER A 89 -4.26 7.00 13.62
CA SER A 89 -3.70 7.97 14.57
C SER A 89 -2.33 8.44 14.06
N SER A 90 -2.18 9.73 13.80
CA SER A 90 -0.91 10.31 13.31
C SER A 90 -0.38 9.66 12.01
N VAL A 91 -1.26 9.22 11.12
CA VAL A 91 -0.91 8.71 9.78
C VAL A 91 -0.93 9.87 8.78
N LYS A 92 0.14 10.04 7.99
CA LYS A 92 0.29 11.21 7.09
C LYS A 92 -0.47 11.10 5.78
N SER A 93 -0.61 9.90 5.21
CA SER A 93 -1.35 9.68 3.96
C SER A 93 -1.96 8.28 3.92
N ILE A 94 -3.15 8.17 3.34
CA ILE A 94 -3.85 6.91 3.14
C ILE A 94 -3.40 6.25 1.83
N CYS A 95 -3.48 6.95 0.70
CA CYS A 95 -3.06 6.37 -0.57
C CYS A 95 -2.35 7.37 -1.47
N ASN A 96 -1.20 6.94 -1.99
CA ASN A 96 -0.42 7.68 -2.97
C ASN A 96 -0.28 6.86 -4.25
N THR A 97 -0.33 7.54 -5.39
CA THR A 97 0.00 6.93 -6.69
C THR A 97 1.38 7.36 -7.14
N PHE A 98 2.06 6.44 -7.83
CA PHE A 98 3.41 6.62 -8.34
C PHE A 98 3.47 6.24 -9.82
N LYS A 99 4.45 6.80 -10.53
CA LYS A 99 4.90 6.32 -11.83
C LYS A 99 6.00 5.29 -11.60
N GLY A 100 5.64 4.01 -11.66
CA GLY A 100 6.59 2.91 -11.59
C GLY A 100 7.41 2.78 -12.88
N ASN A 101 8.57 2.12 -12.77
CA ASN A 101 9.50 1.80 -13.85
C ASN A 101 10.03 0.36 -13.69
N SER A 102 10.88 -0.06 -14.63
CA SER A 102 11.52 -1.38 -14.64
C SER A 102 13.04 -1.29 -14.78
N ASN A 103 13.63 -0.12 -14.54
CA ASN A 103 15.06 0.15 -14.70
C ASN A 103 15.80 0.32 -13.36
N GLY A 104 15.10 0.22 -12.23
CA GLY A 104 15.68 0.31 -10.89
C GLY A 104 15.60 1.70 -10.26
N ASP A 105 15.26 2.73 -11.02
CA ASP A 105 15.16 4.10 -10.52
C ASP A 105 14.03 4.24 -9.49
N GLU A 106 14.16 5.20 -8.57
CA GLU A 106 13.08 5.46 -7.62
C GLU A 106 11.81 5.97 -8.32
N PRO A 107 10.63 5.39 -8.05
CA PRO A 107 9.37 5.80 -8.66
C PRO A 107 8.99 7.24 -8.31
N THR A 108 8.59 8.02 -9.30
CA THR A 108 8.12 9.39 -9.08
C THR A 108 6.72 9.38 -8.47
N THR A 109 6.48 10.23 -7.46
CA THR A 109 5.13 10.41 -6.90
C THR A 109 4.25 11.18 -7.89
N LEU A 110 3.03 10.71 -8.12
CA LEU A 110 2.04 11.36 -8.99
C LEU A 110 0.94 12.05 -8.20
N THR A 111 0.37 11.37 -7.20
CA THR A 111 -0.65 11.94 -6.32
C THR A 111 -0.35 11.60 -4.87
N THR A 112 -0.65 12.53 -3.97
CA THR A 112 -0.50 12.35 -2.52
C THR A 112 -1.85 12.50 -1.84
N ASN A 113 -2.33 11.44 -1.22
CA ASN A 113 -3.57 11.41 -0.45
C ASN A 113 -4.81 11.97 -1.19
N VAL A 114 -4.94 11.64 -2.48
CA VAL A 114 -6.09 12.04 -3.30
C VAL A 114 -6.81 10.79 -3.80
N ALA A 115 -8.11 10.69 -3.51
CA ALA A 115 -8.97 9.64 -4.02
C ALA A 115 -9.13 9.77 -5.55
N ASN A 116 -9.03 8.66 -6.26
CA ASN A 116 -9.18 8.58 -7.73
C ASN A 116 -9.55 7.14 -8.15
N SER A 117 -9.48 6.84 -9.45
CA SER A 117 -9.80 5.52 -9.98
C SER A 117 -8.88 4.38 -9.47
N TYR A 118 -7.67 4.71 -9.01
CA TYR A 118 -6.66 3.77 -8.53
C TYR A 118 -6.61 3.71 -6.99
N CYS A 119 -6.66 4.86 -6.33
CA CYS A 119 -6.73 4.98 -4.87
C CYS A 119 -8.19 5.21 -4.45
N LYS A 120 -8.88 4.15 -4.03
CA LYS A 120 -10.29 4.16 -3.64
C LYS A 120 -10.38 4.10 -2.11
N PHE A 121 -10.52 5.25 -1.45
CA PHE A 121 -10.49 5.37 0.01
C PHE A 121 -11.33 6.54 0.52
#